data_AF-L8I9K0-F1
#
_entry.id   AF-L8I9K0-F1
#
_cell.length_a   1.000
_cell.length_b   1.000
_cell.length_c   1.000
_cell.angle_alpha   90.00
_cell.angle_beta   90.00
_cell.angle_gamma   90.00
#
_symmetry.space_group_name_H-M   'P 1'
#
loop_
_entity.id
_entity.type
_entity.pdbx_description
1 polymer ?
#
loop_
_entity_poly.entity_id
_entity_poly.type
_entity_poly.pdbx_seq_one_letter_code
_entity_poly.pdbx_strand_id
1 'polypeptide(L)' 'MPENAQVIMRYGPYSSIGLPVEHRTYRLEGLLAVLAEDGHQVLLEKIEDWNVVELMVNGEVVFRCNIKDLEFGKPFP' A
#
# COMPACT_ATOMS: atom_id res chain seq x y z
N MET A 1 -17.39 -1.40 0.70
CA MET A 1 -16.90 -2.75 1.11
C MET A 1 -17.75 -3.24 2.29
N PRO A 2 -17.80 -4.55 2.61
CA PRO A 2 -18.56 -5.04 3.77
C PRO A 2 -18.06 -4.42 5.09
N GLU A 3 -18.96 -4.16 6.04
CA GLU A 3 -18.70 -3.39 7.28
C GLU A 3 -17.60 -3.96 8.20
N ASN A 4 -17.14 -5.20 7.98
CA ASN A 4 -16.09 -5.86 8.78
C ASN A 4 -14.97 -6.44 7.90
N ALA A 5 -14.73 -5.85 6.73
CA ALA A 5 -13.69 -6.35 5.84
C ALA A 5 -12.31 -6.19 6.49
N GLN A 6 -11.58 -7.28 6.66
CA GLN A 6 -10.17 -7.20 7.05
C GLN A 6 -9.38 -6.73 5.83
N VAL A 7 -8.79 -5.53 5.92
CA VAL A 7 -7.97 -4.95 4.86
C VAL A 7 -6.49 -5.03 5.26
N ILE A 8 -5.69 -5.73 4.47
CA ILE A 8 -4.25 -5.88 4.67
C ILE A 8 -3.55 -5.34 3.43
N MET A 9 -2.60 -4.43 3.61
CA MET A 9 -1.73 -4.01 2.53
C MET A 9 -0.34 -4.61 2.73
N ARG A 10 0.01 -5.52 1.82
CA ARG A 10 1.29 -6.20 1.78
C ARG A 10 2.21 -5.42 0.86
N TYR A 11 3.43 -5.12 1.30
CA TYR A 11 4.36 -4.31 0.51
C TYR A 11 5.79 -4.83 0.58
N GLY A 12 6.40 -4.87 -0.60
CA GLY A 12 7.76 -5.28 -0.84
C GLY A 12 8.79 -4.20 -0.56
N PRO A 13 10.06 -4.57 -0.40
CA PRO A 13 11.12 -3.59 -0.37
C PRO A 13 11.30 -3.00 -1.77
N TYR A 14 11.73 -1.74 -1.83
CA TYR A 14 12.07 -1.08 -3.08
C TYR A 14 13.21 -0.10 -2.89
N SER A 15 13.94 0.15 -3.98
CA SER A 15 14.91 1.25 -4.04
C SER A 15 14.23 2.53 -4.53
N SER A 16 14.57 3.63 -3.86
CA SER A 16 14.35 5.00 -4.32
C SER A 16 15.69 5.61 -4.74
N ILE A 17 15.66 6.68 -5.54
CA ILE A 17 16.86 7.38 -6.01
C ILE A 17 17.80 7.68 -4.83
N GLY A 18 19.01 7.12 -4.89
CA GLY A 18 20.05 7.32 -3.86
C GLY A 18 19.87 6.53 -2.56
N LEU A 19 18.87 5.65 -2.46
CA LEU A 19 18.57 4.88 -1.24
C LEU A 19 18.70 3.36 -1.47
N PRO A 20 19.16 2.60 -0.45
CA PRO A 20 19.22 1.14 -0.51
C PRO A 20 17.82 0.54 -0.64
N VAL A 21 17.74 -0.72 -1.07
CA VAL A 21 16.47 -1.46 -1.14
C VAL A 21 16.01 -1.80 0.27
N GLU A 22 14.88 -1.24 0.70
CA GLU A 22 14.29 -1.48 2.03
C GLU A 22 12.76 -1.36 1.97
N HIS A 23 12.08 -1.92 2.96
CA HIS A 23 10.64 -1.71 3.18
C HIS A 23 10.38 -0.29 3.66
N ARG A 24 9.72 0.51 2.81
CA ARG A 24 9.32 1.88 3.14
C ARG A 24 7.85 2.10 2.81
N THR A 25 7.21 2.97 3.58
CA THR A 25 5.78 3.25 3.47
C THR A 25 5.47 4.57 2.75
N TYR A 26 6.48 5.39 2.44
CA TYR A 26 6.28 6.74 1.87
C TYR A 26 5.39 6.76 0.63
N ARG A 27 5.56 5.80 -0.28
CA ARG A 27 4.73 5.69 -1.50
C ARG A 27 3.33 5.13 -1.25
N LEU A 28 3.09 4.56 -0.07
CA LEU A 28 1.80 4.00 0.33
C LEU A 28 0.91 5.04 1.01
N GLU A 29 1.46 6.17 1.47
CA GLU A 29 0.74 7.18 2.26
C GLU A 29 -0.52 7.70 1.57
N GLY A 30 -0.46 7.98 0.26
CA GLY A 30 -1.63 8.44 -0.49
C GLY A 30 -2.73 7.38 -0.57
N LEU A 31 -2.35 6.12 -0.82
CA LEU A 31 -3.31 4.99 -0.84
C LEU A 31 -3.90 4.73 0.55
N LEU A 32 -3.08 4.81 1.61
CA LEU A 32 -3.53 4.70 3.00
C LEU A 32 -4.52 5.80 3.37
N ALA A 33 -4.26 7.04 2.96
CA ALA A 33 -5.14 8.16 3.22
C ALA A 33 -6.52 7.95 2.59
N VAL A 34 -6.58 7.56 1.31
CA VAL A 34 -7.85 7.26 0.61
C VAL A 34 -8.61 6.14 1.32
N LEU A 35 -7.93 5.06 1.69
CA LEU A 35 -8.58 3.95 2.41
C LEU A 35 -9.10 4.38 3.79
N ALA A 36 -8.37 5.24 4.50
CA ALA A 36 -8.78 5.75 5.80
C ALA A 36 -9.97 6.73 5.69
N GLU A 37 -10.01 7.58 4.66
CA GLU A 37 -11.13 8.47 4.35
C GLU A 37 -12.43 7.69 4.07
N ASP A 38 -12.32 6.53 3.40
CA ASP A 38 -13.42 5.60 3.17
C ASP A 38 -13.78 4.75 4.42
N GLY A 39 -13.11 4.98 5.56
CA GLY A 39 -13.38 4.32 6.84
C GLY A 39 -12.76 2.93 6.98
N HIS A 40 -11.79 2.57 6.14
CA HIS A 40 -11.09 1.29 6.22
C HIS A 40 -9.90 1.33 7.18
N GLN A 41 -9.82 0.34 8.05
CA GLN A 41 -8.62 0.09 8.87
C GLN A 41 -7.69 -0.86 8.11
N VAL A 42 -6.52 -0.36 7.73
CA VAL A 42 -5.54 -1.11 6.93
C VAL A 42 -4.41 -1.60 7.82
N LEU A 43 -4.15 -2.92 7.82
CA LEU A 43 -2.96 -3.51 8.42
C LEU A 43 -1.81 -3.51 7.40
N LEU A 44 -0.63 -3.06 7.82
CA LEU A 44 0.57 -3.11 6.98
C LEU A 44 1.37 -4.38 7.23
N GLU A 45 1.69 -5.12 6.17
CA GLU A 45 2.52 -6.33 6.23
C GLU A 45 3.70 -6.21 5.26
N LYS A 46 4.91 -6.52 5.73
CA LYS A 46 6.10 -6.57 4.88
C LYS A 46 6.19 -7.91 4.17
N ILE A 47 6.46 -7.90 2.87
CA ILE A 47 6.75 -9.10 2.08
C ILE A 47 8.13 -8.98 1.42
N GLU A 48 8.73 -10.10 1.04
CA GLU A 48 10.06 -10.11 0.43
C GLU A 48 10.03 -9.90 -1.10
N ASP A 49 8.85 -9.94 -1.73
CA ASP A 49 8.70 -9.70 -3.17
C ASP A 49 8.97 -8.24 -3.52
N TRP A 50 10.06 -7.99 -4.26
CA TRP A 50 10.52 -6.62 -4.55
C TRP A 50 9.54 -5.81 -5.38
N ASN A 51 9.39 -4.54 -4.99
CA ASN A 51 8.54 -3.55 -5.63
C ASN A 51 7.05 -3.94 -5.72
N VAL A 52 6.57 -4.94 -4.99
CA VAL A 52 5.16 -5.36 -5.04
C VAL A 52 4.35 -4.63 -3.97
N VAL A 53 3.13 -4.22 -4.31
CA VAL A 53 2.07 -3.87 -3.34
C VAL A 53 0.86 -4.72 -3.65
N GLU A 54 0.29 -5.37 -2.64
CA GLU A 54 -0.96 -6.11 -2.72
C GLU A 54 -1.93 -5.56 -1.68
N LEU A 55 -3.15 -5.23 -2.11
CA LEU A 55 -4.27 -4.97 -1.22
C LEU A 55 -5.09 -6.24 -1.11
N MET A 56 -5.13 -6.79 0.10
CA MET A 56 -5.93 -7.96 0.44
C MET A 56 -7.16 -7.54 1.22
N VAL A 57 -8.31 -8.08 0.82
CA VAL A 57 -9.59 -7.90 1.50
C VAL A 57 -10.15 -9.28 1.81
N ASN A 58 -10.34 -9.58 3.09
CA ASN A 58 -10.84 -10.88 3.56
C ASN A 58 -10.04 -12.09 3.04
N GLY A 59 -8.72 -11.94 2.93
CA GLY A 59 -7.81 -13.01 2.49
C GLY A 59 -7.63 -13.12 0.97
N GLU A 60 -8.31 -12.29 0.18
CA GLU A 60 -8.16 -12.27 -1.28
C GLU A 60 -7.42 -11.02 -1.75
N VAL A 61 -6.45 -11.18 -2.67
CA VAL A 61 -5.76 -10.04 -3.31
C VAL A 61 -6.72 -9.42 -4.32
N VAL A 62 -7.23 -8.22 -4.01
CA VAL A 62 -8.17 -7.49 -4.88
C VAL A 62 -7.49 -6.45 -5.75
N PHE A 63 -6.28 -6.05 -5.39
CA PHE A 63 -5.47 -5.11 -6.15
C PHE A 63 -3.99 -5.43 -5.99
N ARG A 64 -3.23 -5.31 -7.08
CA ARG A 64 -1.78 -5.49 -7.10
C ARG A 64 -1.15 -4.50 -8.06
N CYS A 65 -0.07 -3.86 -7.64
CA CYS A 65 0.70 -2.96 -8.50
C CYS A 65 2.20 -2.98 -8.15
N ASN A 66 3.00 -2.31 -8.97
CA ASN A 66 4.36 -1.98 -8.61
C ASN A 66 4.36 -0.76 -7.68
N ILE A 67 5.08 -0.82 -6.56
CA ILE A 67 5.16 0.29 -5.60
C ILE A 67 5.70 1.58 -6.22
N LYS A 68 6.50 1.49 -7.29
CA LYS A 68 7.05 2.66 -7.98
C LYS A 68 6.02 3.34 -8.90
N ASP A 69 4.95 2.65 -9.26
CA ASP A 69 3.83 3.21 -10.03
C ASP A 69 2.91 4.04 -9.13
N LEU A 70 3.03 3.91 -7.80
CA LEU A 70 2.36 4.79 -6.85
C LEU A 70 3.03 6.17 -6.88
N GLU A 71 2.29 7.16 -7.36
CA GLU A 71 2.70 8.55 -7.40
C GLU A 71 2.34 9.26 -6.09
N PHE A 72 3.17 10.23 -5.69
CA PHE A 72 2.80 11.14 -4.61
C PHE A 72 1.64 12.00 -5.12
N GLY A 73 0.46 11.83 -4.50
CA GLY A 73 -0.74 12.59 -4.85
C GLY A 73 -0.50 14.10 -4.74
N LYS A 74 -1.25 14.88 -5.53
CA LYS A 74 -1.34 16.34 -5.34
C LYS A 74 -2.06 16.62 -4.01
N PRO A 75 -1.74 17.70 -3.29
CA PRO A 75 -2.54 18.11 -2.14
C PRO A 75 -3.99 18.26 -2.59
N PHE A 76 -4.92 17.60 -1.89
CA PHE A 76 -6.35 17.83 -2.07
C PHE A 76 -6.65 19.30 -1.73
N PRO A 77 -7.47 20.00 -2.54
CA PRO A 77 -7.83 21.40 -2.31
C PRO A 77 -8.69 21.62 -1.06
#